data_AF-A0A077EIZ6-F1
#
_entry.id   AF-A0A077EIZ6-F1
#
_cell.length_a   1.000
_cell.length_b   1.000
_cell.length_c   1.000
_cell.angle_alpha   90.00
_cell.angle_beta   90.00
_cell.angle_gamma   90.00
#
_symmetry.space_group_name_H-M   'P 1'
#
loop_
_entity.id
_entity.type
_entity.pdbx_description
1 polymer ?
#
loop_
_entity_poly.entity_id
_entity_poly.type
_entity_poly.pdbx_seq_one_letter_code
_entity_poly.pdbx_strand_id
1 'polypeptide(L)'
;MYKSINVKIKYTLTIASIFLIANSCRSTDNDNNFSGSNLSGVSFNLTDGDFDESDILASQASLKTSVVVPEVLRQEITSGPFNIIAELSPDIPSAKLMTQASAIQGAIAVNKPLSLRGGVKYKIIAYQADGTYIDQATGDASQTNQVFFGDKLIKGQTYNFVIYSLGNTINNLPDVPKVNLNSDPSNSFSFLGSYLTNTSDLMWAVERNVKILGDPGDTTPPTSLNTPLKHIFTRVNVSVDNSDAIGSQKGGYLSEKTVNATIKSAQLYDTSTFNFNTGTVTGGSINSSGIAVNDVNATEQSYIVNTSGAANSTVSISVPAGAIKVGNDINPTSVTFSFPSGGGGLKPGYSYTLKLRFNSDRYVNSSNTTRNTNDSDALYAIIGGYRWDRYNLGVTNLSPASNNPDRNPSVQALYGNFYQWGRSAKVADAYSGDAAISGWNIIQNTTNTSWNSGSETNPVKTSADPCNSGSRIPTEAEFRKLIENTQQSIIGSWGANSDNSNISGYTAARVHSSKKNSDIKLTFPAAGWRDSSTGTQYQRGKGGIYWTSKDNSGYGVQFRVFQTVSDIASYYKNSGSSIRCIQDK
;
A
#
# COMPACT_ATOMS: atom_id res chain seq x y z
N MET A 1 12.64 -15.98 67.03
CA MET A 1 13.05 -16.92 68.09
C MET A 1 12.71 -18.33 67.61
N TYR A 2 13.74 -19.18 67.48
CA TYR A 2 13.74 -20.65 67.35
C TYR A 2 12.91 -21.39 66.28
N LYS A 3 13.60 -21.73 65.18
CA LYS A 3 14.08 -23.09 64.76
C LYS A 3 13.07 -24.27 64.77
N SER A 4 12.91 -24.93 63.62
CA SER A 4 13.21 -26.36 63.35
C SER A 4 12.50 -26.84 62.07
N ILE A 5 12.90 -27.82 61.25
CA ILE A 5 14.13 -28.59 60.95
C ILE A 5 13.80 -29.53 59.76
N ASN A 6 14.78 -29.79 58.88
CA ASN A 6 14.98 -30.93 57.96
C ASN A 6 13.94 -31.18 56.83
N VAL A 7 14.31 -31.65 55.62
CA VAL A 7 15.23 -32.76 55.31
C VAL A 7 15.99 -32.53 53.98
N LYS A 8 17.23 -33.00 53.99
CA LYS A 8 18.24 -33.12 52.93
C LYS A 8 17.78 -34.02 51.77
N ILE A 9 18.39 -33.87 50.58
CA ILE A 9 19.09 -34.98 49.89
C ILE A 9 20.12 -34.39 48.91
N LYS A 10 21.35 -34.88 49.05
CA LYS A 10 22.54 -34.64 48.21
C LYS A 10 22.48 -35.52 46.96
N TYR A 11 23.31 -35.26 45.96
CA TYR A 11 24.33 -36.18 45.39
C TYR A 11 24.87 -35.55 44.08
N THR A 12 26.05 -34.93 44.16
CA THR A 12 27.38 -35.39 43.69
C THR A 12 27.67 -35.02 42.23
N LEU A 13 28.57 -34.05 42.07
CA LEU A 13 29.29 -33.78 40.83
C LEU A 13 30.40 -34.83 40.67
N THR A 14 30.41 -35.54 39.54
CA THR A 14 31.54 -36.36 39.11
C THR A 14 32.01 -35.85 37.76
N ILE A 15 33.30 -35.49 37.73
CA ILE A 15 34.08 -35.10 36.56
C ILE A 15 34.25 -36.33 35.65
N ALA A 16 33.91 -36.20 34.37
CA ALA A 16 34.40 -37.08 33.32
C ALA A 16 34.60 -36.28 32.03
N SER A 17 35.87 -35.97 31.77
CA SER A 17 36.39 -35.44 30.52
C SER A 17 36.14 -36.45 29.39
N ILE A 18 35.43 -36.05 28.33
CA ILE A 18 35.40 -36.77 27.05
C ILE A 18 35.70 -35.75 25.94
N PHE A 19 36.66 -36.16 25.10
CA PHE A 19 37.23 -35.48 23.96
C PHE A 19 36.20 -34.81 23.04
N LEU A 20 36.35 -33.49 22.84
CA LEU A 20 35.79 -32.75 21.72
C LEU A 20 36.65 -33.01 20.47
N ILE A 21 36.24 -33.97 19.64
CA ILE A 21 36.58 -33.95 18.22
C ILE A 21 35.43 -33.26 17.53
N ALA A 22 35.61 -31.97 17.23
CA ALA A 22 34.73 -31.23 16.34
C ALA A 22 34.92 -31.75 14.92
N ASN A 23 34.12 -32.76 14.54
CA ASN A 23 33.74 -32.89 13.14
C ASN A 23 32.62 -31.87 12.92
N SER A 24 32.98 -30.77 12.27
CA SER A 24 32.03 -29.83 11.70
C SER A 24 31.11 -30.57 10.74
N CYS A 25 29.85 -30.77 11.12
CA CYS A 25 28.76 -31.00 10.18
C CYS A 25 28.60 -29.74 9.34
N ARG A 26 29.32 -29.68 8.21
CA ARG A 26 29.05 -28.77 7.10
C ARG A 26 27.72 -29.22 6.51
N SER A 27 26.64 -28.55 6.88
CA SER A 27 25.30 -28.89 6.41
C SER A 27 25.07 -28.43 4.98
N THR A 28 24.56 -29.37 4.18
CA THR A 28 23.92 -29.26 2.85
C THR A 28 24.83 -28.90 1.68
N ASP A 29 25.65 -29.87 1.28
CA ASP A 29 25.76 -30.20 -0.15
C ASP A 29 24.36 -30.61 -0.64
N ASN A 30 23.84 -29.93 -1.67
CA ASN A 30 22.80 -30.54 -2.50
C ASN A 30 23.50 -31.60 -3.33
N ASP A 31 23.41 -32.86 -2.91
CA ASP A 31 23.80 -34.01 -3.73
C ASP A 31 22.96 -34.00 -5.02
N ASN A 32 23.50 -33.37 -6.08
CA ASN A 32 23.02 -33.52 -7.44
C ASN A 32 23.39 -34.93 -7.89
N ASN A 33 22.57 -35.91 -7.51
CA ASN A 33 22.78 -37.29 -7.90
C ASN A 33 22.40 -37.42 -9.39
N PHE A 34 23.35 -37.11 -10.28
CA PHE A 34 23.19 -37.31 -11.72
C PHE A 34 23.26 -38.82 -12.03
N SER A 35 22.12 -39.49 -12.03
CA SER A 35 22.02 -40.91 -12.40
C SER A 35 21.68 -41.08 -13.88
N GLY A 36 22.69 -41.20 -14.73
CA GLY A 36 22.53 -41.48 -16.16
C GLY A 36 23.86 -41.61 -16.91
N SER A 37 23.91 -42.44 -17.94
CA SER A 37 25.12 -42.83 -18.70
C SER A 37 25.68 -41.76 -19.66
N ASN A 38 25.46 -40.46 -19.39
CA ASN A 38 25.98 -39.36 -20.19
C ASN A 38 26.19 -38.09 -19.33
N LEU A 39 27.21 -38.11 -18.48
CA LEU A 39 27.61 -37.01 -17.58
C LEU A 39 28.52 -35.97 -18.26
N SER A 40 28.79 -36.11 -19.55
CA SER A 40 29.56 -35.13 -20.33
C SER A 40 28.78 -33.87 -20.59
N GLY A 41 29.45 -32.72 -20.51
CA GLY A 41 28.91 -31.43 -20.91
C GLY A 41 28.96 -30.38 -19.82
N VAL A 42 28.03 -29.43 -19.88
CA VAL A 42 27.85 -28.40 -18.85
C VAL A 42 26.51 -28.56 -18.13
N SER A 43 26.50 -28.29 -16.84
CA SER A 43 25.29 -28.18 -16.02
C SER A 43 25.32 -26.90 -15.21
N PHE A 44 24.19 -26.44 -14.71
CA PHE A 44 24.16 -25.28 -13.82
C PHE A 44 22.85 -25.18 -13.06
N ASN A 45 22.95 -24.59 -11.87
CA ASN A 45 21.81 -24.05 -11.15
C ASN A 45 21.76 -22.55 -11.41
N LEU A 46 20.80 -22.11 -12.23
CA LEU A 46 20.64 -20.67 -12.44
C LEU A 46 20.20 -20.01 -11.16
N THR A 47 20.94 -18.98 -10.80
CA THR A 47 20.49 -18.02 -9.81
C THR A 47 20.11 -16.72 -10.51
N ASP A 48 19.03 -16.13 -10.03
CA ASP A 48 18.66 -14.77 -10.38
C ASP A 48 19.70 -13.86 -9.72
N GLY A 49 20.41 -13.08 -10.53
CA GLY A 49 21.29 -12.06 -10.01
C GLY A 49 20.42 -10.96 -9.45
N ASP A 50 20.63 -10.58 -8.19
CA ASP A 50 19.89 -9.47 -7.61
C ASP A 50 19.99 -8.24 -8.53
N PHE A 51 18.91 -7.48 -8.61
CA PHE A 51 18.98 -6.13 -9.17
C PHE A 51 20.13 -5.38 -8.48
N ASP A 52 20.97 -4.70 -9.26
CA ASP A 52 22.16 -4.03 -8.76
C ASP A 52 21.75 -2.88 -7.84
N GLU A 53 22.51 -2.72 -6.77
CA GLU A 53 22.29 -1.73 -5.70
C GLU A 53 23.61 -1.34 -5.04
N SER A 54 24.74 -1.76 -5.62
CA SER A 54 26.08 -1.62 -5.05
C SER A 54 26.47 -0.16 -4.79
N ASP A 55 25.89 0.78 -5.53
CA ASP A 55 26.11 2.22 -5.36
C ASP A 55 25.16 2.90 -4.35
N ILE A 56 24.10 2.23 -3.87
CA ILE A 56 23.11 2.84 -2.95
C ILE A 56 23.67 2.96 -1.52
N LEU A 57 24.66 2.13 -1.17
CA LEU A 57 25.28 2.07 0.16
C LEU A 57 26.79 2.35 0.15
N ALA A 58 27.33 3.00 -0.88
CA ALA A 58 28.76 3.25 -0.97
C ALA A 58 29.27 4.06 0.23
N SER A 59 29.85 3.36 1.22
CA SER A 59 30.61 3.96 2.29
C SER A 59 31.95 4.41 1.71
N GLN A 60 32.06 5.69 1.39
CA GLN A 60 33.38 6.28 1.15
C GLN A 60 34.12 6.30 2.48
N ALA A 61 35.07 5.37 2.64
CA ALA A 61 35.76 5.07 3.89
C ALA A 61 36.73 6.16 4.40
N SER A 62 36.66 7.42 3.93
CA SER A 62 37.65 8.45 4.29
C SER A 62 37.09 9.77 4.81
N LEU A 63 35.77 9.95 4.93
CA LEU A 63 35.20 11.17 5.53
C LEU A 63 34.12 10.80 6.54
N LYS A 64 34.16 11.44 7.72
CA LYS A 64 33.15 11.31 8.79
C LYS A 64 31.80 11.85 8.32
N THR A 65 31.13 11.15 7.43
CA THR A 65 29.87 11.60 6.85
C THR A 65 28.83 10.51 6.93
N SER A 66 27.64 10.94 7.34
CA SER A 66 26.44 10.19 7.69
C SER A 66 26.12 9.03 6.77
N VAL A 67 25.52 7.98 7.34
CA VAL A 67 24.84 6.88 6.62
C VAL A 67 24.08 7.47 5.42
N VAL A 68 24.45 7.06 4.21
CA VAL A 68 23.74 7.46 2.98
C VAL A 68 22.36 6.81 3.04
N VAL A 69 21.36 7.60 3.42
CA VAL A 69 19.96 7.18 3.34
C VAL A 69 19.58 7.19 1.85
N PRO A 70 18.89 6.16 1.35
CA PRO A 70 18.47 6.10 -0.04
C PRO A 70 17.61 7.31 -0.37
N GLU A 71 17.85 7.94 -1.52
CA GLU A 71 17.06 9.09 -1.95
C GLU A 71 15.65 8.63 -2.30
N VAL A 72 14.68 8.96 -1.44
CA VAL A 72 13.25 8.81 -1.73
C VAL A 72 12.78 10.07 -2.44
N LEU A 73 12.42 9.94 -3.72
CA LEU A 73 11.88 11.04 -4.48
C LEU A 73 10.37 11.13 -4.26
N ARG A 74 9.89 12.31 -3.88
CA ARG A 74 8.49 12.55 -3.57
C ARG A 74 7.95 13.70 -4.39
N GLN A 75 6.78 13.51 -4.98
CA GLN A 75 6.01 14.57 -5.62
C GLN A 75 4.59 14.58 -5.09
N GLU A 76 4.02 15.77 -4.99
CA GLU A 76 2.67 15.99 -4.48
C GLU A 76 1.93 16.91 -5.46
N ILE A 77 0.80 16.45 -5.97
CA ILE A 77 -0.03 17.18 -6.92
C ILE A 77 -1.47 17.17 -6.41
N THR A 78 -2.13 18.32 -6.51
CA THR A 78 -3.55 18.43 -6.20
C THR A 78 -4.37 18.22 -7.48
N SER A 79 -5.37 17.34 -7.43
CA SER A 79 -6.38 17.19 -8.49
C SER A 79 -7.77 17.30 -7.88
N GLY A 80 -8.36 18.48 -8.01
CA GLY A 80 -9.64 18.83 -7.38
C GLY A 80 -9.63 18.50 -5.88
N PRO A 81 -10.43 17.54 -5.42
CA PRO A 81 -10.54 17.20 -4.00
C PRO A 81 -9.33 16.43 -3.44
N PHE A 82 -8.46 15.90 -4.28
CA PHE A 82 -7.38 15.02 -3.86
C PHE A 82 -6.04 15.73 -3.73
N ASN A 83 -5.35 15.43 -2.62
CA ASN A 83 -3.92 15.50 -2.52
C ASN A 83 -3.34 14.14 -2.91
N ILE A 84 -2.64 14.08 -4.05
CA ILE A 84 -2.07 12.84 -4.57
C ILE A 84 -0.56 12.92 -4.46
N ILE A 85 0.02 11.93 -3.80
CA ILE A 85 1.47 11.82 -3.62
C ILE A 85 1.97 10.64 -4.44
N ALA A 86 3.09 10.82 -5.13
CA ALA A 86 3.87 9.74 -5.71
C ALA A 86 5.27 9.71 -5.06
N GLU A 87 5.65 8.55 -4.53
CA GLU A 87 6.94 8.30 -3.91
C GLU A 87 7.67 7.23 -4.73
N LEU A 88 8.85 7.55 -5.26
CA LEU A 88 9.75 6.63 -5.94
C LEU A 88 10.96 6.39 -5.04
N SER A 89 11.21 5.12 -4.70
CA SER A 89 12.36 4.72 -3.89
C SER A 89 13.03 3.50 -4.50
N PRO A 90 14.38 3.41 -4.51
CA PRO A 90 15.04 2.15 -4.84
C PRO A 90 14.71 1.09 -3.79
N ASP A 91 14.59 -0.17 -4.23
CA ASP A 91 14.44 -1.31 -3.32
C ASP A 91 15.80 -1.64 -2.69
N ILE A 92 15.81 -2.06 -1.41
CA ILE A 92 17.03 -2.44 -0.68
C ILE A 92 16.77 -3.74 0.10
N PRO A 93 17.54 -4.81 -0.11
CA PRO A 93 17.45 -6.06 0.60
C PRO A 93 17.82 -5.84 2.05
N SER A 94 16.97 -6.40 2.91
CA SER A 94 17.14 -6.42 4.36
C SER A 94 18.50 -6.96 4.81
N ALA A 95 19.17 -7.78 4.00
CA ALA A 95 20.48 -8.37 4.30
C ALA A 95 21.65 -7.38 4.24
N LYS A 96 21.55 -6.28 3.48
CA LYS A 96 22.62 -5.26 3.38
C LYS A 96 22.57 -4.19 4.47
N LEU A 97 21.54 -4.20 5.32
CA LEU A 97 21.37 -3.29 6.47
C LEU A 97 22.10 -3.75 7.75
N MET A 98 22.82 -4.88 7.73
CA MET A 98 23.54 -5.35 8.92
C MET A 98 24.85 -4.57 9.14
N THR A 99 24.75 -3.38 9.74
CA THR A 99 25.87 -2.76 10.45
C THR A 99 26.09 -3.50 11.76
N GLN A 100 26.91 -4.55 11.78
CA GLN A 100 27.52 -5.06 13.01
C GLN A 100 29.04 -5.23 12.85
N ALA A 101 29.77 -4.64 13.79
CA ALA A 101 31.22 -4.52 13.84
C ALA A 101 31.98 -5.85 14.12
N SER A 102 31.39 -7.00 13.83
CA SER A 102 32.02 -8.32 14.09
C SER A 102 31.77 -9.37 13.00
N ALA A 103 31.18 -9.02 11.86
CA ALA A 103 31.06 -9.98 10.76
C ALA A 103 32.38 -10.10 9.98
N ILE A 104 33.20 -11.11 10.31
CA ILE A 104 34.38 -11.55 9.53
C ILE A 104 33.96 -12.32 8.26
N GLN A 105 32.69 -12.25 7.84
CA GLN A 105 32.25 -12.76 6.55
C GLN A 105 31.64 -11.61 5.77
N GLY A 106 32.29 -11.25 4.66
CA GLY A 106 31.83 -10.21 3.75
C GLY A 106 30.36 -10.44 3.38
N ALA A 107 29.61 -9.35 3.23
CA ALA A 107 28.21 -9.39 2.81
C ALA A 107 28.09 -10.21 1.51
N ILE A 108 27.56 -11.43 1.61
CA ILE A 108 27.30 -12.29 0.46
C ILE A 108 25.91 -11.92 -0.07
N ALA A 109 25.82 -11.53 -1.35
CA ALA A 109 24.54 -11.46 -2.04
C ALA A 109 23.90 -12.86 -1.99
N VAL A 110 22.71 -12.98 -1.41
CA VAL A 110 21.98 -14.25 -1.36
C VAL A 110 21.33 -14.46 -2.73
N ASN A 111 22.12 -14.97 -3.68
CA ASN A 111 21.66 -15.32 -5.02
C ASN A 111 20.51 -16.34 -4.91
N LYS A 112 19.30 -15.92 -5.29
CA LYS A 112 18.10 -16.78 -5.20
C LYS A 112 18.06 -17.72 -6.40
N PRO A 113 17.76 -19.02 -6.23
CA PRO A 113 17.56 -19.92 -7.35
C PRO A 113 16.44 -19.40 -8.26
N LEU A 114 16.71 -19.31 -9.57
CA LEU A 114 15.71 -18.87 -10.56
C LEU A 114 14.51 -19.82 -10.61
N SER A 115 14.71 -21.09 -10.19
CA SER A 115 13.68 -22.10 -10.01
C SER A 115 12.58 -21.70 -9.02
N LEU A 116 12.83 -20.77 -8.10
CA LEU A 116 11.82 -20.22 -7.19
C LEU A 116 10.74 -19.41 -7.94
N ARG A 117 11.04 -18.94 -9.16
CA ARG A 117 10.07 -18.30 -10.07
C ARG A 117 9.31 -19.33 -10.91
N GLY A 118 9.55 -20.63 -10.73
CA GLY A 118 8.93 -21.72 -11.48
C GLY A 118 9.67 -22.06 -12.78
N GLY A 119 8.92 -22.43 -13.82
CA GLY A 119 9.43 -22.93 -15.10
C GLY A 119 10.05 -21.89 -16.03
N VAL A 120 10.88 -20.98 -15.50
CA VAL A 120 11.52 -19.90 -16.27
C VAL A 120 12.40 -20.50 -17.37
N LYS A 121 12.08 -20.19 -18.63
CA LYS A 121 12.80 -20.60 -19.82
C LYS A 121 14.04 -19.73 -20.01
N TYR A 122 15.12 -20.36 -20.45
CA TYR A 122 16.37 -19.69 -20.79
C TYR A 122 17.03 -20.35 -22.01
N LYS A 123 17.94 -19.62 -22.65
CA LYS A 123 18.80 -20.13 -23.73
C LYS A 123 20.24 -20.16 -23.23
N ILE A 124 20.94 -21.25 -23.53
CA ILE A 124 22.39 -21.36 -23.42
C ILE A 124 22.98 -21.55 -24.81
N ILE A 125 24.08 -20.85 -25.09
CA ILE A 125 24.79 -20.91 -26.36
C ILE A 125 26.25 -21.25 -26.07
N ALA A 126 26.79 -22.24 -26.76
CA ALA A 126 28.17 -22.68 -26.65
C ALA A 126 29.01 -22.15 -27.81
N TYR A 127 30.20 -21.67 -27.49
CA TYR A 127 31.22 -21.23 -28.43
C TYR A 127 32.58 -21.85 -28.07
N GLN A 128 33.43 -22.06 -29.07
CA GLN A 128 34.84 -22.36 -28.85
C GLN A 128 35.55 -21.19 -28.15
N ALA A 129 36.75 -21.42 -27.62
CA ALA A 129 37.57 -20.40 -26.97
C ALA A 129 37.81 -19.17 -27.86
N ASP A 130 37.96 -19.36 -29.18
CA ASP A 130 38.14 -18.30 -30.18
C ASP A 130 36.84 -17.58 -30.59
N GLY A 131 35.71 -17.95 -29.96
CA GLY A 131 34.38 -17.41 -30.24
C GLY A 131 33.62 -18.13 -31.35
N THR A 132 34.16 -19.16 -31.99
CA THR A 132 33.44 -19.89 -33.05
C THR A 132 32.18 -20.58 -32.50
N TYR A 133 31.02 -20.35 -33.13
CA TYR A 133 29.74 -20.94 -32.71
C TYR A 133 29.78 -22.47 -32.75
N ILE A 134 29.21 -23.11 -31.72
CA ILE A 134 29.05 -24.57 -31.65
C ILE A 134 27.59 -24.93 -31.79
N ASP A 135 26.78 -24.57 -30.79
CA ASP A 135 25.36 -24.93 -30.72
C ASP A 135 24.60 -24.07 -29.70
N GLN A 136 23.29 -24.17 -29.67
CA GLN A 136 22.43 -23.54 -28.67
C GLN A 136 21.31 -24.46 -28.20
N ALA A 137 21.00 -24.41 -26.91
CA ALA A 137 19.97 -25.23 -26.28
C ALA A 137 19.04 -24.38 -25.42
N THR A 138 17.80 -24.83 -25.27
CA THR A 138 16.81 -24.23 -24.38
C THR A 138 16.74 -25.05 -23.10
N GLY A 139 16.71 -24.37 -21.96
CA GLY A 139 16.49 -25.00 -20.66
C GLY A 139 15.32 -24.40 -19.89
N ASP A 140 14.99 -25.05 -18.78
CA ASP A 140 13.88 -24.71 -17.89
C ASP A 140 14.36 -24.70 -16.44
N ALA A 141 14.27 -23.56 -15.76
CA ALA A 141 14.80 -23.40 -14.41
C ALA A 141 14.13 -24.32 -13.36
N SER A 142 12.94 -24.86 -13.63
CA SER A 142 12.27 -25.82 -12.74
C SER A 142 12.84 -27.24 -12.82
N GLN A 143 13.58 -27.56 -13.89
CA GLN A 143 14.15 -28.88 -14.11
C GLN A 143 15.54 -28.97 -13.46
N THR A 144 15.70 -29.91 -12.55
CA THR A 144 16.99 -30.20 -11.92
C THR A 144 17.90 -31.01 -12.87
N ASN A 145 19.21 -30.92 -12.66
CA ASN A 145 20.20 -31.79 -13.31
C ASN A 145 20.23 -31.75 -14.85
N GLN A 146 19.89 -30.62 -15.46
CA GLN A 146 20.03 -30.44 -16.90
C GLN A 146 21.50 -30.43 -17.32
N VAL A 147 21.83 -31.19 -18.36
CA VAL A 147 23.16 -31.28 -18.95
C VAL A 147 23.08 -30.92 -20.43
N PHE A 148 23.97 -30.05 -20.87
CA PHE A 148 23.98 -29.51 -22.23
C PHE A 148 25.29 -29.82 -22.96
N PHE A 149 25.17 -30.03 -24.28
CA PHE A 149 26.28 -30.15 -25.23
C PHE A 149 27.27 -31.29 -24.97
N GLY A 150 26.85 -32.35 -24.27
CA GLY A 150 27.74 -33.45 -23.89
C GLY A 150 28.43 -34.15 -25.06
N ASP A 151 27.79 -34.21 -26.23
CA ASP A 151 28.33 -34.79 -27.47
C ASP A 151 29.17 -33.80 -28.29
N LYS A 152 29.23 -32.52 -27.88
CA LYS A 152 29.93 -31.44 -28.60
C LYS A 152 31.17 -30.92 -27.88
N LEU A 153 31.28 -31.15 -26.58
CA LEU A 153 32.32 -30.63 -25.72
C LEU A 153 33.40 -31.69 -25.47
N ILE A 154 34.67 -31.27 -25.50
CA ILE A 154 35.84 -32.16 -25.35
C ILE A 154 36.55 -31.84 -24.04
N LYS A 155 36.85 -32.86 -23.23
CA LYS A 155 37.59 -32.71 -21.98
C LYS A 155 38.94 -32.01 -22.18
N GLY A 156 39.27 -31.14 -21.23
CA GLY A 156 40.51 -30.38 -21.23
C GLY A 156 40.49 -29.12 -22.10
N GLN A 157 39.57 -29.01 -23.05
CA GLN A 157 39.40 -27.82 -23.89
C GLN A 157 38.59 -26.74 -23.20
N THR A 158 38.78 -25.49 -23.65
CA THR A 158 38.09 -24.32 -23.13
C THR A 158 37.03 -23.79 -24.09
N TYR A 159 35.93 -23.31 -23.53
CA TYR A 159 34.76 -22.83 -24.25
C TYR A 159 34.21 -21.56 -23.62
N ASN A 160 33.38 -20.83 -24.37
CA ASN A 160 32.63 -19.69 -23.88
C ASN A 160 31.13 -20.03 -23.91
N PHE A 161 30.39 -19.61 -22.88
CA PHE A 161 28.95 -19.83 -22.76
C PHE A 161 28.23 -18.51 -22.57
N VAL A 162 27.20 -18.28 -23.38
CA VAL A 162 26.26 -17.18 -23.18
C VAL A 162 24.94 -17.75 -22.69
N ILE A 163 24.39 -17.17 -21.64
CA ILE A 163 23.10 -17.58 -21.07
C ILE A 163 22.20 -16.35 -20.99
N TYR A 164 20.95 -16.48 -21.41
CA TYR A 164 19.99 -15.40 -21.26
C TYR A 164 18.55 -15.89 -21.07
N SER A 165 17.72 -15.05 -20.46
CA SER A 165 16.29 -15.26 -20.24
C SER A 165 15.52 -13.95 -20.39
N LEU A 166 14.21 -14.05 -20.65
CA LEU A 166 13.24 -12.94 -20.63
C LEU A 166 12.27 -13.04 -19.44
N GLY A 167 12.55 -13.96 -18.50
CA GLY A 167 11.65 -14.32 -17.41
C GLY A 167 10.45 -15.18 -17.83
N ASN A 168 10.37 -15.57 -19.11
CA ASN A 168 9.23 -16.31 -19.66
C ASN A 168 9.07 -17.69 -19.02
N THR A 169 7.86 -18.02 -18.55
CA THR A 169 7.57 -19.31 -17.91
C THR A 169 6.85 -20.30 -18.83
N ILE A 170 6.50 -19.88 -20.05
CA ILE A 170 5.65 -20.65 -20.98
C ILE A 170 6.39 -20.89 -22.30
N ASN A 171 6.79 -19.83 -22.98
CA ASN A 171 7.34 -19.87 -24.33
C ASN A 171 8.86 -19.97 -24.32
N ASN A 172 9.38 -20.78 -25.24
CA ASN A 172 10.81 -20.85 -25.51
C ASN A 172 11.29 -19.53 -26.16
N LEU A 173 12.53 -19.17 -25.89
CA LEU A 173 13.18 -17.98 -26.44
C LEU A 173 13.69 -18.26 -27.87
N PRO A 174 13.77 -17.22 -28.73
CA PRO A 174 14.27 -17.36 -30.10
C PRO A 174 15.73 -17.80 -30.13
N ASP A 175 16.11 -18.45 -31.22
CA ASP A 175 17.51 -18.77 -31.48
C ASP A 175 18.31 -17.49 -31.78
N VAL A 176 19.56 -17.44 -31.31
CA VAL A 176 20.50 -16.36 -31.67
C VAL A 176 21.23 -16.66 -32.97
N PRO A 177 21.77 -15.65 -33.68
CA PRO A 177 22.54 -15.87 -34.90
C PRO A 177 23.74 -16.79 -34.69
N LYS A 178 23.94 -17.72 -35.64
CA LYS A 178 25.04 -18.71 -35.63
C LYS A 178 26.34 -18.10 -36.16
N VAL A 179 26.81 -17.05 -35.50
CA VAL A 179 28.03 -16.30 -35.88
C VAL A 179 29.06 -16.35 -34.75
N ASN A 180 30.30 -15.93 -35.03
CA ASN A 180 31.35 -15.91 -34.02
C ASN A 180 30.99 -14.93 -32.88
N LEU A 181 31.18 -15.31 -31.62
CA LEU A 181 30.91 -14.46 -30.45
C LEU A 181 31.64 -13.11 -30.51
N ASN A 182 32.87 -13.11 -31.02
CA ASN A 182 33.68 -11.90 -31.16
C ASN A 182 33.25 -11.03 -32.35
N SER A 183 32.27 -11.46 -33.16
CA SER A 183 31.61 -10.64 -34.18
C SER A 183 30.37 -9.91 -33.64
N ASP A 184 30.20 -9.84 -32.32
CA ASP A 184 29.11 -9.11 -31.66
C ASP A 184 27.71 -9.58 -32.10
N PRO A 185 27.39 -10.89 -31.94
CA PRO A 185 26.06 -11.41 -32.26
C PRO A 185 25.00 -10.63 -31.49
N SER A 186 23.96 -10.21 -32.21
CA SER A 186 22.85 -9.49 -31.61
C SER A 186 21.50 -10.05 -32.04
N ASN A 187 20.49 -9.88 -31.18
CA ASN A 187 19.10 -10.21 -31.50
C ASN A 187 18.18 -9.10 -30.97
N SER A 188 17.05 -8.91 -31.65
CA SER A 188 16.04 -7.92 -31.26
C SER A 188 14.90 -8.59 -30.52
N PHE A 189 14.58 -8.08 -29.33
CA PHE A 189 13.46 -8.54 -28.51
C PHE A 189 12.33 -7.51 -28.55
N SER A 190 11.08 -7.98 -28.68
CA SER A 190 9.88 -7.15 -28.61
C SER A 190 9.17 -7.35 -27.27
N PHE A 191 8.75 -6.25 -26.66
CA PHE A 191 8.15 -6.18 -25.32
C PHE A 191 6.73 -5.59 -25.34
N LEU A 192 6.18 -5.33 -26.53
CA LEU A 192 4.88 -4.70 -26.69
C LEU A 192 3.77 -5.55 -26.02
N GLY A 193 2.98 -4.91 -25.16
CA GLY A 193 1.72 -5.45 -24.65
C GLY A 193 1.72 -6.01 -23.23
N SER A 194 2.87 -6.30 -22.61
CA SER A 194 2.89 -6.77 -21.22
C SER A 194 3.88 -6.03 -20.33
N TYR A 195 5.14 -5.84 -20.74
CA TYR A 195 6.20 -5.29 -19.87
C TYR A 195 6.29 -5.98 -18.49
N LEU A 196 5.74 -7.19 -18.36
CA LEU A 196 5.70 -7.91 -17.10
C LEU A 196 7.04 -8.63 -16.88
N THR A 197 7.36 -8.88 -15.60
CA THR A 197 8.59 -9.57 -15.21
C THR A 197 8.69 -11.00 -15.75
N ASN A 198 7.57 -11.61 -16.16
CA ASN A 198 7.53 -12.94 -16.77
C ASN A 198 7.53 -12.92 -18.30
N THR A 199 7.76 -11.77 -18.95
CA THR A 199 7.78 -11.69 -20.42
C THR A 199 8.84 -10.74 -20.96
N SER A 200 9.33 -9.82 -20.14
CA SER A 200 10.13 -8.68 -20.59
C SER A 200 11.39 -8.45 -19.77
N ASP A 201 11.72 -9.36 -18.86
CA ASP A 201 12.85 -9.27 -17.94
C ASP A 201 14.10 -9.88 -18.59
N LEU A 202 14.78 -9.10 -19.43
CA LEU A 202 16.03 -9.54 -20.07
C LEU A 202 17.12 -9.67 -19.00
N MET A 203 17.50 -10.92 -18.75
CA MET A 203 18.59 -11.29 -17.85
C MET A 203 19.68 -12.00 -18.66
N TRP A 204 20.95 -11.73 -18.36
CA TRP A 204 22.07 -12.23 -19.15
C TRP A 204 23.31 -12.55 -18.31
N ALA A 205 24.05 -13.58 -18.72
CA ALA A 205 25.38 -13.90 -18.24
C ALA A 205 26.27 -14.41 -19.39
N VAL A 206 27.58 -14.20 -19.23
CA VAL A 206 28.60 -14.81 -20.08
C VAL A 206 29.69 -15.42 -19.22
N GLU A 207 30.03 -16.68 -19.48
CA GLU A 207 31.19 -17.36 -18.90
C GLU A 207 32.23 -17.59 -19.97
N ARG A 208 33.46 -17.15 -19.72
CA ARG A 208 34.55 -17.26 -20.69
C ARG A 208 35.61 -18.24 -20.24
N ASN A 209 36.24 -18.89 -21.21
CA ASN A 209 37.36 -19.81 -21.00
C ASN A 209 37.05 -20.94 -20.00
N VAL A 210 35.81 -21.44 -20.01
CA VAL A 210 35.37 -22.55 -19.15
C VAL A 210 36.02 -23.84 -19.65
N LYS A 211 36.84 -24.45 -18.79
CA LYS A 211 37.53 -25.72 -19.09
C LYS A 211 36.61 -26.91 -18.79
N ILE A 212 36.44 -27.79 -19.77
CA ILE A 212 35.57 -28.97 -19.63
C ILE A 212 36.28 -30.09 -18.86
N LEU A 213 35.59 -30.63 -17.85
CA LEU A 213 36.16 -31.58 -16.90
C LEU A 213 35.88 -33.06 -17.26
N GLY A 214 34.69 -33.35 -17.80
CA GLY A 214 34.23 -34.71 -18.11
C GLY A 214 34.20 -35.02 -19.61
N ASP A 215 34.23 -36.31 -19.95
CA ASP A 215 34.04 -36.86 -21.30
C ASP A 215 32.75 -37.70 -21.38
N PRO A 216 32.20 -37.92 -22.59
CA PRO A 216 31.06 -38.83 -22.78
C PRO A 216 31.33 -40.22 -22.20
N GLY A 217 30.51 -40.65 -21.24
CA GLY A 217 30.62 -41.96 -20.60
C GLY A 217 31.57 -42.06 -19.39
N ASP A 218 32.22 -40.98 -18.98
CA ASP A 218 33.02 -40.92 -17.73
C ASP A 218 32.13 -40.68 -16.49
N THR A 219 32.64 -40.98 -15.29
CA THR A 219 31.98 -40.72 -13.99
C THR A 219 32.18 -39.29 -13.49
N THR A 220 33.02 -38.50 -14.16
CA THR A 220 33.23 -37.09 -13.85
C THR A 220 31.92 -36.29 -14.04
N PRO A 221 31.45 -35.52 -13.03
CA PRO A 221 30.26 -34.70 -13.16
C PRO A 221 30.37 -33.65 -14.30
N PRO A 222 29.24 -33.21 -14.88
CA PRO A 222 29.24 -32.13 -15.86
C PRO A 222 29.86 -30.86 -15.29
N THR A 223 30.52 -30.07 -16.15
CA THR A 223 31.17 -28.82 -15.74
C THR A 223 30.11 -27.80 -15.31
N SER A 224 30.19 -27.30 -14.07
CA SER A 224 29.19 -26.36 -13.52
C SER A 224 29.43 -24.93 -13.98
N LEU A 225 28.40 -24.28 -14.54
CA LEU A 225 28.35 -22.83 -14.74
C LEU A 225 27.67 -22.18 -13.52
N ASN A 226 28.25 -21.10 -12.99
CA ASN A 226 27.86 -20.54 -11.68
C ASN A 226 27.56 -19.03 -11.73
N THR A 227 27.72 -18.38 -12.88
CA THR A 227 27.52 -16.94 -13.01
C THR A 227 26.03 -16.62 -12.96
N PRO A 228 25.59 -15.75 -12.03
CA PRO A 228 24.19 -15.36 -11.93
C PRO A 228 23.76 -14.55 -13.17
N LEU A 229 22.51 -14.69 -13.58
CA LEU A 229 21.97 -13.85 -14.66
C LEU A 229 21.74 -12.44 -14.13
N LYS A 230 22.32 -11.43 -14.77
CA LYS A 230 22.12 -10.03 -14.38
C LYS A 230 20.93 -9.42 -15.13
N HIS A 231 20.06 -8.72 -14.42
CA HIS A 231 19.01 -7.92 -15.02
C HIS A 231 19.60 -6.77 -15.84
N ILE A 232 19.16 -6.64 -17.09
CA ILE A 232 19.59 -5.57 -17.99
C ILE A 232 18.71 -4.33 -17.84
N PHE A 233 17.42 -4.52 -17.55
CA PHE A 233 16.43 -3.45 -17.45
C PHE A 233 16.03 -3.17 -16.00
N THR A 234 15.35 -2.04 -15.80
CA THR A 234 14.88 -1.62 -14.48
C THR A 234 13.55 -2.28 -14.15
N ARG A 235 13.37 -2.76 -12.92
CA ARG A 235 12.05 -3.15 -12.40
C ARG A 235 11.43 -2.00 -11.63
N VAL A 236 10.14 -1.75 -11.86
CA VAL A 236 9.33 -0.79 -11.10
C VAL A 236 8.11 -1.51 -10.55
N ASN A 237 8.03 -1.61 -9.23
CA ASN A 237 6.89 -2.09 -8.48
C ASN A 237 5.94 -0.91 -8.25
N VAL A 238 4.69 -1.04 -8.67
CA VAL A 238 3.67 0.01 -8.50
C VAL A 238 2.61 -0.46 -7.53
N SER A 239 2.25 0.39 -6.58
CA SER A 239 1.14 0.13 -5.65
C SER A 239 0.50 1.43 -5.15
N VAL A 240 -0.67 1.30 -4.54
CA VAL A 240 -1.37 2.35 -3.79
C VAL A 240 -1.17 2.13 -2.30
N ASP A 241 -0.65 3.14 -1.62
CA ASP A 241 -0.51 3.17 -0.18
C ASP A 241 -1.87 3.39 0.50
N ASN A 242 -2.34 2.36 1.21
CA ASN A 242 -3.55 2.37 2.03
C ASN A 242 -3.26 2.51 3.54
N SER A 243 -2.07 2.97 3.92
CA SER A 243 -1.71 3.18 5.32
C SER A 243 -2.53 4.31 5.95
N ASP A 244 -2.64 4.26 7.28
CA ASP A 244 -3.12 5.37 8.09
C ASP A 244 -2.00 6.42 8.23
N ALA A 245 -2.38 7.64 8.60
CA ALA A 245 -1.44 8.73 8.82
C ALA A 245 -0.47 8.40 9.96
N ILE A 246 0.80 8.77 9.79
CA ILE A 246 1.85 8.61 10.79
C ILE A 246 2.55 9.96 10.96
N GLY A 247 2.47 10.53 12.17
CA GLY A 247 3.01 11.86 12.45
C GLY A 247 2.36 12.93 11.54
N SER A 248 3.18 13.67 10.80
CA SER A 248 2.70 14.68 9.84
C SER A 248 2.41 14.11 8.44
N GLN A 249 2.75 12.84 8.19
CA GLN A 249 2.50 12.20 6.90
C GLN A 249 1.05 11.74 6.83
N LYS A 250 0.30 12.31 5.89
CA LYS A 250 -1.04 11.85 5.55
C LYS A 250 -0.98 10.41 5.02
N GLY A 251 -1.96 9.60 5.41
CA GLY A 251 -2.21 8.27 4.86
C GLY A 251 -2.96 8.34 3.52
N GLY A 252 -3.32 7.19 2.97
CA GLY A 252 -4.03 7.09 1.69
C GLY A 252 -5.22 6.14 1.72
N TYR A 253 -6.16 6.37 0.80
CA TYR A 253 -7.29 5.50 0.52
C TYR A 253 -7.03 4.67 -0.74
N LEU A 254 -7.62 3.47 -0.79
CA LEU A 254 -7.84 2.78 -2.05
C LEU A 254 -9.00 3.42 -2.80
N SER A 255 -8.89 3.46 -4.13
CA SER A 255 -9.97 3.93 -4.99
C SER A 255 -11.09 2.89 -5.05
N GLU A 256 -12.34 3.35 -4.99
CA GLU A 256 -13.54 2.55 -5.21
C GLU A 256 -13.76 2.20 -6.70
N LYS A 257 -12.98 2.83 -7.59
CA LYS A 257 -12.91 2.51 -9.03
C LYS A 257 -11.55 1.91 -9.37
N THR A 258 -11.54 1.05 -10.39
CA THR A 258 -10.31 0.60 -11.05
C THR A 258 -9.47 1.79 -11.49
N VAL A 259 -8.24 1.88 -10.99
CA VAL A 259 -7.28 2.91 -11.37
C VAL A 259 -6.40 2.36 -12.46
N ASN A 260 -6.50 2.90 -13.67
CA ASN A 260 -5.56 2.62 -14.74
C ASN A 260 -4.57 3.78 -14.85
N ALA A 261 -3.28 3.50 -14.88
CA ALA A 261 -2.22 4.47 -15.00
C ALA A 261 -1.34 4.18 -16.22
N THR A 262 -0.45 5.11 -16.54
CA THR A 262 0.53 4.94 -17.61
C THR A 262 1.91 5.34 -17.13
N ILE A 263 2.87 4.42 -17.20
CA ILE A 263 4.29 4.72 -16.97
C ILE A 263 4.92 5.15 -18.29
N LYS A 264 5.71 6.23 -18.27
CA LYS A 264 6.56 6.64 -19.39
C LYS A 264 7.97 6.95 -18.94
N SER A 265 8.92 6.72 -19.83
CA SER A 265 10.30 7.20 -19.76
C SER A 265 10.67 7.81 -21.11
N ALA A 266 11.58 8.78 -21.12
CA ALA A 266 12.07 9.36 -22.38
C ALA A 266 12.72 8.31 -23.29
N GLN A 267 13.28 7.24 -22.72
CA GLN A 267 13.94 6.14 -23.41
C GLN A 267 13.21 4.81 -23.15
N LEU A 268 11.88 4.82 -23.06
CA LEU A 268 11.12 3.57 -22.95
C LEU A 268 11.09 2.84 -24.31
N TYR A 269 11.72 1.68 -24.41
CA TYR A 269 11.78 0.92 -25.66
C TYR A 269 10.69 -0.18 -25.70
N ASP A 270 10.01 -0.35 -26.84
CA ASP A 270 9.19 -1.56 -27.11
C ASP A 270 9.98 -2.68 -27.77
N THR A 271 11.12 -2.35 -28.35
CA THR A 271 12.01 -3.28 -29.02
C THR A 271 13.44 -2.93 -28.67
N SER A 272 14.27 -3.91 -28.32
CA SER A 272 15.70 -3.70 -28.07
C SER A 272 16.55 -4.73 -28.76
N THR A 273 17.55 -4.24 -29.51
CA THR A 273 18.63 -5.04 -30.06
C THR A 273 19.72 -5.19 -29.01
N PHE A 274 20.02 -6.42 -28.61
CA PHE A 274 20.95 -6.75 -27.55
C PHE A 274 22.16 -7.50 -28.11
N ASN A 275 23.37 -7.07 -27.73
CA ASN A 275 24.62 -7.73 -28.09
C ASN A 275 25.00 -8.75 -27.00
N PHE A 276 25.08 -10.02 -27.38
CA PHE A 276 25.35 -11.14 -26.47
C PHE A 276 26.82 -11.27 -26.06
N ASN A 277 27.74 -10.62 -26.76
CA ASN A 277 29.16 -10.59 -26.45
C ASN A 277 29.48 -9.60 -25.32
N THR A 278 28.88 -8.40 -25.41
CA THR A 278 29.14 -7.27 -24.51
C THR A 278 28.11 -7.15 -23.39
N GLY A 279 26.92 -7.73 -23.56
CA GLY A 279 25.81 -7.57 -22.61
C GLY A 279 25.15 -6.19 -22.69
N THR A 280 25.24 -5.50 -23.83
CA THR A 280 24.74 -4.13 -24.00
C THR A 280 23.61 -4.05 -25.02
N VAL A 281 22.69 -3.10 -24.81
CA VAL A 281 21.69 -2.74 -25.82
C VAL A 281 22.35 -1.83 -26.86
N THR A 282 22.22 -2.18 -28.14
CA THR A 282 22.86 -1.49 -29.26
C THR A 282 21.88 -0.75 -30.17
N GLY A 283 20.57 -0.96 -30.00
CA GLY A 283 19.53 -0.31 -30.80
C GLY A 283 18.12 -0.70 -30.37
N GLY A 284 17.11 -0.16 -31.05
CA GLY A 284 15.71 -0.46 -30.80
C GLY A 284 14.75 0.67 -31.18
N SER A 285 13.46 0.51 -30.82
CA SER A 285 12.41 1.51 -31.08
C SER A 285 11.75 1.97 -29.78
N ILE A 286 11.39 3.25 -29.74
CA ILE A 286 10.80 3.90 -28.56
C ILE A 286 9.28 3.69 -28.55
N ASN A 287 8.76 3.24 -27.41
CA ASN A 287 7.33 3.24 -27.10
C ASN A 287 6.90 4.59 -26.54
N SER A 288 6.35 5.45 -27.39
CA SER A 288 5.79 6.75 -26.98
C SER A 288 4.45 6.64 -26.24
N SER A 289 3.74 5.51 -26.38
CA SER A 289 2.44 5.27 -25.73
C SER A 289 2.59 5.02 -24.23
N GLY A 290 3.72 4.45 -23.80
CA GLY A 290 3.97 4.09 -22.41
C GLY A 290 3.56 2.65 -22.07
N ILE A 291 3.77 2.29 -20.80
CA ILE A 291 3.33 1.02 -20.21
C ILE A 291 1.96 1.27 -19.57
N ALA A 292 0.93 0.55 -20.00
CA ALA A 292 -0.37 0.55 -19.34
C ALA A 292 -0.28 -0.24 -18.03
N VAL A 293 -0.61 0.41 -16.92
CA VAL A 293 -0.66 -0.18 -15.58
C VAL A 293 -2.13 -0.27 -15.20
N ASN A 294 -2.70 -1.47 -15.28
CA ASN A 294 -4.14 -1.65 -15.08
C ASN A 294 -4.45 -2.07 -13.65
N ASP A 295 -5.56 -1.57 -13.10
CA ASP A 295 -6.04 -1.93 -11.77
C ASP A 295 -5.02 -1.70 -10.63
N VAL A 296 -4.39 -0.52 -10.60
CA VAL A 296 -3.44 -0.15 -9.55
C VAL A 296 -4.16 -0.12 -8.20
N ASN A 297 -3.67 -0.94 -7.26
CA ASN A 297 -4.25 -1.12 -5.93
C ASN A 297 -3.14 -1.35 -4.87
N ALA A 298 -3.49 -1.81 -3.66
CA ALA A 298 -2.51 -2.07 -2.60
C ALA A 298 -1.51 -3.19 -2.92
N THR A 299 -1.92 -4.17 -3.73
CA THR A 299 -1.05 -5.26 -4.19
C THR A 299 -0.08 -4.73 -5.23
N GLU A 300 1.20 -4.95 -4.97
CA GLU A 300 2.27 -4.53 -5.87
C GLU A 300 2.18 -5.24 -7.21
N GLN A 301 2.30 -4.46 -8.28
CA GLN A 301 2.42 -4.93 -9.65
C GLN A 301 3.79 -4.55 -10.19
N SER A 302 4.54 -5.53 -10.71
CA SER A 302 5.90 -5.33 -11.17
C SER A 302 5.97 -5.21 -12.69
N TYR A 303 6.59 -4.13 -13.16
CA TYR A 303 6.81 -3.85 -14.56
C TYR A 303 8.31 -3.70 -14.85
N ILE A 304 8.73 -4.11 -16.03
CA ILE A 304 10.07 -3.87 -16.56
C ILE A 304 10.03 -2.60 -17.38
N VAL A 305 10.76 -1.58 -16.91
CA VAL A 305 10.97 -0.33 -17.62
C VAL A 305 12.28 -0.43 -18.38
N ASN A 306 12.17 -0.74 -19.67
CA ASN A 306 13.30 -0.87 -20.57
C ASN A 306 13.79 0.52 -21.00
N THR A 307 14.86 0.99 -20.36
CA THR A 307 15.51 2.27 -20.63
C THR A 307 16.67 2.16 -21.63
N SER A 308 16.77 1.04 -22.37
CA SER A 308 17.88 0.76 -23.29
C SER A 308 19.28 0.84 -22.64
N GLY A 309 19.39 0.54 -21.35
CA GLY A 309 20.67 0.61 -20.63
C GLY A 309 21.14 2.04 -20.33
N ALA A 310 20.30 3.06 -20.52
CA ALA A 310 20.65 4.43 -20.20
C ALA A 310 20.68 4.66 -18.69
N ALA A 311 21.82 5.17 -18.20
CA ALA A 311 21.99 5.55 -16.81
C ALA A 311 21.07 6.72 -16.44
N ASN A 312 20.39 6.60 -15.30
CA ASN A 312 19.55 7.63 -14.69
C ASN A 312 18.44 8.15 -15.63
N SER A 313 17.63 7.25 -16.19
CA SER A 313 16.50 7.64 -17.04
C SER A 313 15.37 8.28 -16.24
N THR A 314 14.63 9.21 -16.86
CA THR A 314 13.41 9.76 -16.25
C THR A 314 12.34 8.68 -16.17
N VAL A 315 11.47 8.78 -15.17
CA VAL A 315 10.24 7.99 -15.11
C VAL A 315 9.09 8.88 -14.72
N SER A 316 7.96 8.69 -15.38
CA SER A 316 6.72 9.37 -15.05
C SER A 316 5.58 8.39 -14.94
N ILE A 317 4.62 8.69 -14.08
CA ILE A 317 3.36 7.96 -13.97
C ILE A 317 2.22 8.96 -14.13
N SER A 318 1.28 8.63 -15.02
CA SER A 318 0.09 9.43 -15.26
C SER A 318 -1.17 8.68 -14.84
N VAL A 319 -2.03 9.34 -14.07
CA VAL A 319 -3.35 8.84 -13.69
C VAL A 319 -4.41 9.74 -14.37
N PRO A 320 -5.35 9.18 -15.15
CA PRO A 320 -6.31 9.97 -15.91
C PRO A 320 -7.39 10.57 -15.01
N ALA A 321 -8.09 11.58 -15.55
CA ALA A 321 -9.27 12.16 -14.91
C ALA A 321 -10.34 11.08 -14.66
N GLY A 322 -11.02 11.15 -13.52
CA GLY A 322 -12.13 10.27 -13.17
C GLY A 322 -11.76 8.86 -12.67
N ALA A 323 -10.47 8.53 -12.63
CA ALA A 323 -9.95 7.22 -12.25
C ALA A 323 -9.94 6.97 -10.73
N ILE A 324 -9.68 8.01 -9.94
CA ILE A 324 -9.61 7.93 -8.48
C ILE A 324 -10.98 8.33 -7.92
N LYS A 325 -11.59 7.44 -7.15
CA LYS A 325 -12.84 7.68 -6.42
C LYS A 325 -12.69 7.28 -4.96
N VAL A 326 -13.00 8.19 -4.04
CA VAL A 326 -13.09 7.92 -2.60
C VAL A 326 -14.40 8.54 -2.13
N GLY A 327 -15.37 7.74 -1.69
CA GLY A 327 -16.71 8.23 -1.38
C GLY A 327 -17.33 9.00 -2.57
N ASN A 328 -17.70 10.26 -2.33
CA ASN A 328 -18.25 11.13 -3.38
C ASN A 328 -17.19 11.93 -4.14
N ASP A 329 -15.94 11.94 -3.69
CA ASP A 329 -14.86 12.67 -4.35
C ASP A 329 -14.29 11.87 -5.54
N ILE A 330 -14.11 12.57 -6.66
CA ILE A 330 -13.54 12.05 -7.89
C ILE A 330 -12.48 13.04 -8.40
N ASN A 331 -11.33 12.55 -8.89
CA ASN A 331 -10.31 13.44 -9.45
C ASN A 331 -10.79 14.04 -10.79
N PRO A 332 -10.94 15.37 -10.92
CA PRO A 332 -11.50 15.98 -12.13
C PRO A 332 -10.49 16.11 -13.27
N THR A 333 -9.19 16.07 -12.96
CA THR A 333 -8.10 16.26 -13.93
C THR A 333 -7.14 15.09 -13.88
N SER A 334 -6.45 14.85 -14.99
CA SER A 334 -5.31 13.93 -15.00
C SER A 334 -4.16 14.50 -14.19
N VAL A 335 -3.37 13.63 -13.55
CA VAL A 335 -2.12 13.98 -12.88
C VAL A 335 -0.97 13.20 -13.48
N THR A 336 0.18 13.85 -13.61
CA THR A 336 1.42 13.23 -14.09
C THR A 336 2.55 13.60 -13.13
N PHE A 337 3.14 12.59 -12.51
CA PHE A 337 4.33 12.73 -11.66
C PHE A 337 5.55 12.38 -12.50
N SER A 338 6.61 13.20 -12.46
CA SER A 338 7.79 13.02 -13.33
C SER A 338 9.10 13.11 -12.54
N PHE A 339 9.78 12.01 -12.35
CA PHE A 339 11.01 11.91 -11.57
C PHE A 339 12.25 12.13 -12.47
N PRO A 340 13.18 13.03 -12.08
CA PRO A 340 14.27 13.48 -12.93
C PRO A 340 15.40 12.45 -13.10
N SER A 341 16.26 12.71 -14.08
CA SER A 341 17.43 11.91 -14.46
C SER A 341 18.71 12.19 -13.66
N GLY A 342 18.70 13.09 -12.68
CA GLY A 342 19.89 13.44 -11.89
C GLY A 342 19.92 12.68 -10.57
N GLY A 343 20.76 11.64 -10.44
CA GLY A 343 21.01 10.92 -9.18
C GLY A 343 19.88 10.00 -8.67
N GLY A 344 18.62 10.42 -8.81
CA GLY A 344 17.43 9.69 -8.34
C GLY A 344 16.53 9.08 -9.43
N GLY A 345 16.94 9.13 -10.71
CA GLY A 345 16.23 8.50 -11.82
C GLY A 345 16.40 6.98 -11.88
N LEU A 346 15.78 6.32 -12.86
CA LEU A 346 15.89 4.87 -13.06
C LEU A 346 17.29 4.48 -13.55
N LYS A 347 17.89 3.49 -12.91
CA LYS A 347 19.15 2.88 -13.33
C LYS A 347 18.93 1.49 -13.95
N PRO A 348 19.64 1.15 -15.04
CA PRO A 348 19.57 -0.19 -15.63
C PRO A 348 19.97 -1.26 -14.62
N GLY A 349 19.21 -2.35 -14.56
CA GLY A 349 19.47 -3.44 -13.63
C GLY A 349 19.09 -3.16 -12.18
N TYR A 350 18.43 -2.04 -11.85
CA TYR A 350 17.95 -1.73 -10.48
C TYR A 350 16.45 -2.04 -10.31
N SER A 351 15.99 -2.18 -9.06
CA SER A 351 14.58 -2.32 -8.71
C SER A 351 14.12 -1.11 -7.90
N TYR A 352 12.92 -0.61 -8.21
CA TYR A 352 12.31 0.53 -7.52
C TYR A 352 10.88 0.22 -7.14
N THR A 353 10.42 0.89 -6.08
CA THR A 353 9.03 0.94 -5.68
C THR A 353 8.48 2.35 -5.91
N LEU A 354 7.37 2.42 -6.65
CA LEU A 354 6.59 3.61 -6.93
C LEU A 354 5.23 3.50 -6.21
N LYS A 355 5.08 4.23 -5.11
CA LYS A 355 3.86 4.26 -4.31
C LYS A 355 3.04 5.49 -4.63
N LEU A 356 1.77 5.28 -4.97
CA LEU A 356 0.77 6.33 -5.08
C LEU A 356 -0.03 6.42 -3.77
N ARG A 357 -0.37 7.63 -3.33
CA ARG A 357 -1.20 7.85 -2.14
C ARG A 357 -2.32 8.83 -2.48
N PHE A 358 -3.57 8.41 -2.27
CA PHE A 358 -4.76 9.23 -2.55
C PHE A 358 -5.38 9.70 -1.24
N ASN A 359 -5.34 11.01 -0.98
CA ASN A 359 -5.96 11.58 0.22
C ASN A 359 -6.95 12.68 -0.15
N SER A 360 -8.21 12.51 0.24
CA SER A 360 -9.28 13.49 0.05
C SER A 360 -9.58 14.30 1.30
N ASP A 361 -9.02 13.96 2.46
CA ASP A 361 -9.52 14.45 3.73
C ASP A 361 -9.08 15.89 4.00
N ARG A 362 -10.08 16.75 4.23
CA ARG A 362 -9.91 18.20 4.27
C ARG A 362 -11.10 18.89 4.95
N TYR A 363 -10.91 20.11 5.44
CA TYR A 363 -12.03 21.00 5.73
C TYR A 363 -12.40 21.78 4.48
N VAL A 364 -13.69 22.09 4.31
CA VAL A 364 -14.16 22.91 3.19
C VAL A 364 -15.23 23.92 3.63
N ASN A 365 -15.41 24.95 2.81
CA ASN A 365 -16.55 25.87 2.90
C ASN A 365 -17.76 25.40 2.11
N SER A 366 -18.82 26.21 2.02
CA SER A 366 -20.05 25.90 1.27
C SER A 366 -19.82 25.64 -0.21
N SER A 367 -18.81 26.29 -0.80
CA SER A 367 -18.40 26.14 -2.21
C SER A 367 -17.42 24.98 -2.43
N ASN A 368 -17.25 24.09 -1.46
CA ASN A 368 -16.31 22.95 -1.50
C ASN A 368 -14.84 23.35 -1.71
N THR A 369 -14.47 24.59 -1.32
CA THR A 369 -13.08 25.05 -1.34
C THR A 369 -12.38 24.64 -0.06
N THR A 370 -11.17 24.07 -0.17
CA THR A 370 -10.35 23.67 0.98
C THR A 370 -10.04 24.83 1.91
N ARG A 371 -10.18 24.60 3.22
CA ARG A 371 -9.95 25.57 4.29
C ARG A 371 -9.02 25.01 5.36
N ASN A 372 -8.40 25.90 6.11
CA ASN A 372 -7.72 25.56 7.36
C ASN A 372 -8.76 25.35 8.49
N THR A 373 -8.38 24.65 9.55
CA THR A 373 -9.30 24.24 10.63
C THR A 373 -10.06 25.40 11.31
N ASN A 374 -9.42 26.57 11.42
CA ASN A 374 -9.95 27.74 12.12
C ASN A 374 -10.51 28.82 11.18
N ASP A 375 -10.54 28.59 9.86
CA ASP A 375 -11.14 29.55 8.94
C ASP A 375 -12.63 29.71 9.28
N SER A 376 -13.14 30.95 9.26
CA SER A 376 -14.51 31.28 9.68
C SER A 376 -15.60 30.59 8.84
N ASP A 377 -15.26 30.11 7.65
CA ASP A 377 -16.14 29.41 6.74
C ASP A 377 -15.75 27.93 6.54
N ALA A 378 -14.88 27.35 7.38
CA ALA A 378 -14.55 25.92 7.38
C ALA A 378 -15.70 25.09 7.99
N LEU A 379 -16.87 25.13 7.35
CA LEU A 379 -18.14 24.60 7.88
C LEU A 379 -18.27 23.08 7.81
N TYR A 380 -17.49 22.43 6.94
CA TYR A 380 -17.62 21.00 6.66
C TYR A 380 -16.28 20.29 6.78
N ALA A 381 -16.32 19.02 7.19
CA ALA A 381 -15.18 18.11 7.13
C ALA A 381 -15.46 17.00 6.10
N ILE A 382 -14.50 16.77 5.21
CA ILE A 382 -14.49 15.63 4.30
C ILE A 382 -13.66 14.52 4.95
N ILE A 383 -14.26 13.38 5.22
CA ILE A 383 -13.57 12.18 5.71
C ILE A 383 -14.01 10.99 4.86
N GLY A 384 -13.06 10.33 4.18
CA GLY A 384 -13.34 9.23 3.27
C GLY A 384 -14.25 9.64 2.11
N GLY A 385 -14.17 10.90 1.67
CA GLY A 385 -14.99 11.44 0.58
C GLY A 385 -16.44 11.76 0.94
N TYR A 386 -16.80 11.74 2.24
CA TYR A 386 -18.12 12.14 2.73
C TYR A 386 -18.04 13.51 3.39
N ARG A 387 -18.92 14.43 3.00
CA ARG A 387 -18.90 15.83 3.44
C ARG A 387 -19.87 16.09 4.59
N TRP A 388 -19.35 16.11 5.80
CA TRP A 388 -20.11 16.25 7.04
C TRP A 388 -20.14 17.68 7.53
N ASP A 389 -21.29 18.11 8.07
CA ASP A 389 -21.36 19.38 8.80
C ASP A 389 -20.51 19.31 10.07
N ARG A 390 -19.82 20.40 10.41
CA ARG A 390 -19.07 20.50 11.69
C ARG A 390 -19.92 20.97 12.87
N TYR A 391 -21.18 21.32 12.65
CA TYR A 391 -22.13 21.72 13.70
C TYR A 391 -23.39 20.86 13.72
N ASN A 392 -23.99 20.71 14.90
CA ASN A 392 -25.34 20.15 15.00
C ASN A 392 -26.34 21.10 14.35
N LEU A 393 -27.37 20.54 13.72
CA LEU A 393 -28.46 21.34 13.17
C LEU A 393 -29.11 22.17 14.28
N GLY A 394 -29.24 23.48 14.04
CA GLY A 394 -29.80 24.43 15.02
C GLY A 394 -28.77 25.25 15.79
N VAL A 395 -27.47 24.99 15.63
CA VAL A 395 -26.43 25.92 16.10
C VAL A 395 -26.48 27.20 15.26
N THR A 396 -26.48 28.36 15.91
CA THR A 396 -26.66 29.66 15.26
C THR A 396 -25.34 30.32 14.86
N ASN A 397 -24.28 30.21 15.68
CA ASN A 397 -22.95 30.69 15.32
C ASN A 397 -22.14 29.57 14.65
N LEU A 398 -22.13 29.56 13.32
CA LEU A 398 -21.45 28.56 12.50
C LEU A 398 -20.02 28.98 12.10
N SER A 399 -19.33 29.82 12.88
CA SER A 399 -17.96 30.26 12.55
C SER A 399 -16.91 29.53 13.40
N PRO A 400 -16.07 28.63 12.85
CA PRO A 400 -15.04 27.94 13.63
C PRO A 400 -14.04 28.89 14.31
N ALA A 401 -13.79 30.05 13.72
CA ALA A 401 -12.94 31.09 14.29
C ALA A 401 -13.47 31.65 15.63
N SER A 402 -14.80 31.76 15.78
CA SER A 402 -15.44 32.35 16.97
C SER A 402 -16.18 31.34 17.85
N ASN A 403 -16.56 30.19 17.29
CA ASN A 403 -17.27 29.09 17.93
C ASN A 403 -16.70 27.76 17.44
N ASN A 404 -15.46 27.47 17.83
CA ASN A 404 -14.74 26.26 17.42
C ASN A 404 -15.56 24.99 17.72
N PRO A 405 -15.95 24.19 16.72
CA PRO A 405 -16.76 22.99 16.93
C PRO A 405 -15.98 21.86 17.62
N ASP A 406 -14.64 21.92 17.59
CA ASP A 406 -13.72 20.94 18.17
C ASP A 406 -13.05 21.45 19.47
N ARG A 407 -13.59 22.53 20.06
CA ARG A 407 -13.01 23.10 21.29
C ARG A 407 -13.09 22.10 22.45
N ASN A 408 -12.03 22.05 23.25
CA ASN A 408 -11.95 21.25 24.47
C ASN A 408 -11.85 22.18 25.70
N PRO A 409 -12.81 22.15 26.66
CA PRO A 409 -14.03 21.34 26.65
C PRO A 409 -15.11 21.88 25.69
N SER A 410 -16.07 21.04 25.29
CA SER A 410 -17.26 21.43 24.53
C SER A 410 -18.12 22.46 25.30
N VAL A 411 -19.11 23.04 24.64
CA VAL A 411 -20.02 24.05 25.22
C VAL A 411 -21.47 23.85 24.76
N GLN A 412 -22.42 24.41 25.53
CA GLN A 412 -23.86 24.32 25.27
C GLN A 412 -24.24 24.84 23.88
N ALA A 413 -23.56 25.90 23.43
CA ALA A 413 -23.80 26.53 22.14
C ALA A 413 -23.57 25.59 20.93
N LEU A 414 -22.91 24.45 21.13
CA LEU A 414 -22.66 23.46 20.07
C LEU A 414 -23.72 22.35 20.01
N TYR A 415 -24.66 22.28 20.97
CA TYR A 415 -25.57 21.14 21.11
C TYR A 415 -26.70 21.14 20.06
N GLY A 416 -27.11 22.31 19.57
CA GLY A 416 -28.13 22.45 18.53
C GLY A 416 -29.56 22.14 18.99
N ASN A 417 -30.40 21.74 18.04
CA ASN A 417 -31.81 21.40 18.24
C ASN A 417 -32.03 19.88 18.41
N PHE A 418 -33.16 19.52 19.01
CA PHE A 418 -33.67 18.15 19.07
C PHE A 418 -34.89 17.98 18.16
N TYR A 419 -34.95 16.86 17.47
CA TYR A 419 -36.01 16.51 16.54
C TYR A 419 -36.57 15.14 16.87
N GLN A 420 -37.86 14.93 16.59
CA GLN A 420 -38.46 13.59 16.57
C GLN A 420 -38.28 12.97 15.19
N TRP A 421 -38.12 11.66 15.15
CA TRP A 421 -37.83 10.93 13.91
C TRP A 421 -38.97 11.10 12.89
N GLY A 422 -38.59 11.45 11.66
CA GLY A 422 -39.52 11.64 10.54
C GLY A 422 -40.27 12.97 10.55
N ARG A 423 -39.84 13.96 11.35
CA ARG A 423 -40.46 15.30 11.44
C ARG A 423 -39.43 16.41 11.18
N SER A 424 -39.85 17.48 10.50
CA SER A 424 -38.99 18.64 10.22
C SER A 424 -38.97 19.69 11.33
N ALA A 425 -40.04 19.77 12.14
CA ALA A 425 -40.12 20.73 13.23
C ALA A 425 -39.22 20.31 14.40
N LYS A 426 -38.43 21.25 14.93
CA LYS A 426 -37.72 21.05 16.20
C LYS A 426 -38.70 20.92 17.36
N VAL A 427 -38.39 20.07 18.34
CA VAL A 427 -39.22 19.84 19.53
C VAL A 427 -38.58 20.37 20.82
N ALA A 428 -37.27 20.59 20.79
CA ALA A 428 -36.50 21.24 21.84
C ALA A 428 -35.19 21.78 21.25
N ASP A 429 -34.43 22.51 22.06
CA ASP A 429 -33.09 22.97 21.76
C ASP A 429 -32.18 22.90 22.99
N ALA A 430 -30.93 23.32 22.80
CA ALA A 430 -29.90 23.35 23.83
C ALA A 430 -30.31 24.12 25.11
N TYR A 431 -31.34 24.98 25.05
CA TYR A 431 -31.77 25.85 26.13
C TYR A 431 -33.15 25.51 26.71
N SER A 432 -33.80 24.45 26.22
CA SER A 432 -35.20 24.09 26.57
C SER A 432 -35.42 23.54 27.99
N GLY A 433 -34.53 23.81 28.95
CA GLY A 433 -34.61 23.28 30.32
C GLY A 433 -34.55 21.75 30.42
N ASP A 434 -34.51 21.22 31.64
CA ASP A 434 -34.36 19.77 31.87
C ASP A 434 -35.69 19.04 32.12
N ALA A 435 -36.72 19.77 32.55
CA ALA A 435 -38.01 19.23 32.91
C ALA A 435 -38.81 18.70 31.71
N ALA A 436 -39.91 18.01 32.01
CA ALA A 436 -40.88 17.56 31.01
C ALA A 436 -41.42 18.75 30.18
N ILE A 437 -41.60 18.51 28.89
CA ILE A 437 -42.10 19.51 27.94
C ILE A 437 -43.61 19.29 27.76
N SER A 438 -44.40 20.31 28.07
CA SER A 438 -45.86 20.26 27.89
C SER A 438 -46.22 20.05 26.43
N GLY A 439 -47.19 19.17 26.17
CA GLY A 439 -47.64 18.85 24.81
C GLY A 439 -46.67 17.99 24.00
N TRP A 440 -45.75 17.27 24.66
CA TRP A 440 -44.85 16.34 23.98
C TRP A 440 -45.62 15.34 23.11
N ASN A 441 -45.25 15.24 21.84
CA ASN A 441 -45.96 14.38 20.90
C ASN A 441 -45.57 12.92 21.10
N ILE A 442 -46.49 12.11 21.63
CA ILE A 442 -46.25 10.69 21.92
C ILE A 442 -46.60 9.75 20.75
N ILE A 443 -47.03 10.27 19.59
CA ILE A 443 -47.50 9.47 18.47
C ILE A 443 -46.32 9.07 17.55
N GLN A 444 -46.14 7.76 17.33
CA GLN A 444 -45.07 7.15 16.52
C GLN A 444 -45.53 6.75 15.10
N ASN A 445 -46.38 7.54 14.46
CA ASN A 445 -46.99 7.20 13.17
C ASN A 445 -46.25 7.76 11.94
N THR A 446 -44.97 8.14 12.07
CA THR A 446 -44.19 8.62 10.92
C THR A 446 -43.80 7.46 10.00
N THR A 447 -43.94 7.68 8.69
CA THR A 447 -43.67 6.69 7.65
C THR A 447 -42.18 6.34 7.58
N ASN A 448 -41.82 5.12 7.24
CA ASN A 448 -40.43 4.67 7.21
C ASN A 448 -39.56 5.40 6.17
N THR A 449 -40.18 6.10 5.22
CA THR A 449 -39.52 6.93 4.20
C THR A 449 -39.54 8.42 4.56
N SER A 450 -39.89 8.79 5.79
CA SER A 450 -40.13 10.19 6.15
C SER A 450 -38.92 11.08 5.91
N TRP A 451 -37.68 10.63 6.11
CA TRP A 451 -36.48 11.44 5.87
C TRP A 451 -35.67 11.00 4.65
N ASN A 452 -35.72 9.72 4.31
CA ASN A 452 -35.08 9.15 3.13
C ASN A 452 -36.11 8.35 2.32
N SER A 453 -36.41 8.82 1.11
CA SER A 453 -37.27 8.11 0.17
C SER A 453 -36.52 7.17 -0.78
N GLY A 454 -35.18 7.22 -0.74
CA GLY A 454 -34.27 6.35 -1.49
C GLY A 454 -33.77 5.17 -0.66
N SER A 455 -32.52 4.76 -0.88
CA SER A 455 -31.87 3.67 -0.15
C SER A 455 -30.76 4.17 0.78
N GLU A 456 -30.17 3.28 1.56
CA GLU A 456 -28.96 3.58 2.36
C GLU A 456 -27.73 3.92 1.50
N THR A 457 -27.70 3.44 0.25
CA THR A 457 -26.57 3.67 -0.69
C THR A 457 -26.83 4.80 -1.67
N ASN A 458 -28.10 5.10 -1.96
CA ASN A 458 -28.55 6.19 -2.81
C ASN A 458 -29.70 6.93 -2.09
N PRO A 459 -29.39 7.69 -1.03
CA PRO A 459 -30.38 8.39 -0.24
C PRO A 459 -31.02 9.54 -1.02
N VAL A 460 -32.31 9.76 -0.79
CA VAL A 460 -33.10 10.83 -1.41
C VAL A 460 -33.86 11.58 -0.32
N LYS A 461 -33.41 12.82 -0.06
CA LYS A 461 -34.01 13.76 0.89
C LYS A 461 -35.49 14.00 0.59
N THR A 462 -36.31 14.08 1.63
CA THR A 462 -37.74 14.45 1.54
C THR A 462 -38.01 15.85 2.13
N SER A 463 -39.27 16.30 2.10
CA SER A 463 -39.70 17.53 2.76
C SER A 463 -39.72 17.46 4.30
N ALA A 464 -39.74 16.26 4.91
CA ALA A 464 -39.74 16.13 6.35
C ALA A 464 -38.32 16.12 6.95
N ASP A 465 -37.28 16.01 6.11
CA ASP A 465 -35.88 16.14 6.52
C ASP A 465 -35.57 17.62 6.84
N PRO A 466 -35.20 17.96 8.08
CA PRO A 466 -35.01 19.33 8.54
C PRO A 466 -33.67 19.95 8.12
N CYS A 467 -32.75 19.20 7.51
CA CYS A 467 -31.49 19.76 7.04
C CYS A 467 -31.74 20.77 5.91
N ASN A 468 -30.81 21.71 5.71
CA ASN A 468 -30.95 22.73 4.67
C ASN A 468 -30.89 22.14 3.25
N SER A 469 -31.26 22.95 2.25
CA SER A 469 -31.11 22.57 0.84
C SER A 469 -29.65 22.21 0.50
N GLY A 470 -29.46 21.12 -0.24
CA GLY A 470 -28.14 20.55 -0.54
C GLY A 470 -27.61 19.58 0.53
N SER A 471 -28.31 19.46 1.66
CA SER A 471 -27.94 18.63 2.79
C SER A 471 -29.10 17.73 3.23
N ARG A 472 -28.79 16.65 3.92
CA ARG A 472 -29.78 15.73 4.48
C ARG A 472 -29.29 15.10 5.77
N ILE A 473 -30.20 14.39 6.43
CA ILE A 473 -29.83 13.49 7.52
C ILE A 473 -29.01 12.33 6.93
N PRO A 474 -27.86 11.98 7.53
CA PRO A 474 -27.05 10.85 7.10
C PRO A 474 -27.78 9.52 7.31
N THR A 475 -27.48 8.58 6.43
CA THR A 475 -27.91 7.19 6.53
C THR A 475 -27.15 6.46 7.64
N GLU A 476 -27.60 5.27 8.02
CA GLU A 476 -26.84 4.41 8.93
C GLU A 476 -25.49 4.01 8.31
N ALA A 477 -25.50 3.66 7.02
CA ALA A 477 -24.31 3.24 6.30
C ALA A 477 -23.21 4.32 6.29
N GLU A 478 -23.57 5.60 6.17
CA GLU A 478 -22.60 6.70 6.21
C GLU A 478 -21.96 6.88 7.59
N PHE A 479 -22.74 6.77 8.68
CA PHE A 479 -22.18 6.80 10.03
C PHE A 479 -21.22 5.62 10.28
N ARG A 480 -21.51 4.43 9.73
CA ARG A 480 -20.57 3.29 9.82
C ARG A 480 -19.25 3.58 9.09
N LYS A 481 -19.32 4.14 7.88
CA LYS A 481 -18.11 4.58 7.15
C LYS A 481 -17.33 5.64 7.93
N LEU A 482 -18.01 6.56 8.60
CA LEU A 482 -17.35 7.54 9.48
C LEU A 482 -16.60 6.84 10.62
N ILE A 483 -17.22 5.89 11.32
CA ILE A 483 -16.58 5.11 12.39
C ILE A 483 -15.35 4.36 11.85
N GLU A 484 -15.47 3.70 10.70
CA GLU A 484 -14.40 2.90 10.08
C GLU A 484 -13.21 3.76 9.65
N ASN A 485 -13.47 4.97 9.14
CA ASN A 485 -12.46 5.90 8.64
C ASN A 485 -11.85 6.80 9.72
N THR A 486 -12.27 6.67 10.99
CA THR A 486 -11.81 7.55 12.07
C THR A 486 -11.24 6.80 13.26
N GLN A 487 -10.25 7.43 13.90
CA GLN A 487 -9.83 7.11 15.26
C GLN A 487 -10.65 7.98 16.24
N GLN A 488 -11.16 7.34 17.29
CA GLN A 488 -12.05 7.98 18.24
C GLN A 488 -11.29 8.37 19.51
N SER A 489 -11.59 9.56 20.02
CA SER A 489 -11.14 10.04 21.32
C SER A 489 -12.26 10.83 22.01
N ILE A 490 -12.01 11.29 23.23
CA ILE A 490 -12.98 12.07 23.99
C ILE A 490 -12.37 13.37 24.49
N ILE A 491 -13.21 14.38 24.66
CA ILE A 491 -12.87 15.66 25.28
C ILE A 491 -13.89 16.00 26.38
N GLY A 492 -13.50 16.90 27.28
CA GLY A 492 -14.31 17.34 28.41
C GLY A 492 -14.57 16.28 29.49
N SER A 493 -15.52 16.57 30.37
CA SER A 493 -15.84 15.76 31.55
C SER A 493 -17.09 14.93 31.31
N TRP A 494 -16.93 13.61 31.36
CA TRP A 494 -18.02 12.65 31.13
C TRP A 494 -18.64 12.21 32.44
N GLY A 495 -19.97 12.23 32.51
CA GLY A 495 -20.71 11.68 33.63
C GLY A 495 -20.75 10.15 33.60
N ALA A 496 -20.84 9.51 34.77
CA ALA A 496 -20.92 8.05 34.85
C ALA A 496 -22.22 7.52 34.20
N ASN A 497 -22.10 6.43 33.43
CA ASN A 497 -23.21 5.77 32.74
C ASN A 497 -24.24 5.11 33.68
N SER A 498 -23.95 4.99 34.97
CA SER A 498 -24.76 4.26 35.96
C SER A 498 -25.92 5.07 36.56
N ASP A 499 -26.06 6.35 36.22
CA ASP A 499 -27.10 7.22 36.78
C ASP A 499 -27.88 7.91 35.66
N ASN A 500 -29.20 7.74 35.61
CA ASN A 500 -30.07 8.42 34.64
C ASN A 500 -30.50 9.82 35.11
N SER A 501 -30.07 10.27 36.30
CA SER A 501 -30.65 11.39 37.04
C SER A 501 -29.64 12.40 37.60
N ASN A 502 -28.67 12.89 36.80
CA ASN A 502 -28.27 14.31 36.90
C ASN A 502 -27.38 14.76 35.74
N ILE A 503 -27.55 16.05 35.42
CA ILE A 503 -27.43 16.61 34.08
C ILE A 503 -26.53 17.88 34.11
N SER A 504 -25.30 17.79 34.62
CA SER A 504 -24.40 18.95 34.72
C SER A 504 -23.13 18.76 33.88
N GLY A 505 -23.27 18.86 32.56
CA GLY A 505 -22.11 18.87 31.69
C GLY A 505 -22.43 19.31 30.27
N TYR A 506 -21.92 20.47 29.90
CA TYR A 506 -21.86 20.91 28.49
C TYR A 506 -20.50 20.59 27.84
N THR A 507 -19.61 19.98 28.61
CA THR A 507 -18.18 19.87 28.32
C THR A 507 -17.82 18.63 27.52
N ALA A 508 -18.56 17.52 27.69
CA ALA A 508 -18.28 16.24 27.04
C ALA A 508 -18.60 16.25 25.55
N ALA A 509 -17.67 15.73 24.75
CA ALA A 509 -17.88 15.41 23.34
C ALA A 509 -16.95 14.28 22.89
N ARG A 510 -17.39 13.51 21.89
CA ARG A 510 -16.58 12.47 21.26
C ARG A 510 -16.02 13.00 19.95
N VAL A 511 -14.72 12.81 19.75
CA VAL A 511 -13.98 13.29 18.59
C VAL A 511 -13.70 12.11 17.67
N HIS A 512 -14.06 12.25 16.41
CA HIS A 512 -13.79 11.32 15.32
C HIS A 512 -12.74 11.95 14.40
N SER A 513 -11.46 11.62 14.61
CA SER A 513 -10.35 12.11 13.77
C SER A 513 -10.10 11.16 12.62
N SER A 514 -9.89 11.68 11.40
CA SER A 514 -9.57 10.83 10.26
C SER A 514 -8.32 9.99 10.51
N LYS A 515 -8.40 8.72 10.13
CA LYS A 515 -7.24 7.81 10.09
C LYS A 515 -6.24 8.21 9.01
N LYS A 516 -6.69 8.86 7.93
CA LYS A 516 -5.83 9.23 6.78
C LYS A 516 -5.27 10.64 6.90
N ASN A 517 -5.86 11.50 7.74
CA ASN A 517 -5.35 12.84 8.02
C ASN A 517 -5.79 13.28 9.43
N SER A 518 -4.91 13.13 10.43
CA SER A 518 -5.25 13.35 11.84
C SER A 518 -5.67 14.78 12.19
N ASP A 519 -5.38 15.74 11.32
CA ASP A 519 -5.79 17.14 11.49
C ASP A 519 -7.28 17.38 11.16
N ILE A 520 -7.90 16.44 10.44
CA ILE A 520 -9.30 16.49 10.04
C ILE A 520 -10.14 15.65 10.99
N LYS A 521 -11.15 16.26 11.60
CA LYS A 521 -11.99 15.61 12.61
C LYS A 521 -13.41 16.16 12.62
N LEU A 522 -14.29 15.37 13.22
CA LEU A 522 -15.65 15.74 13.59
C LEU A 522 -15.85 15.55 15.09
N THR A 523 -16.37 16.56 15.76
CA THR A 523 -16.68 16.49 17.19
C THR A 523 -18.19 16.46 17.40
N PHE A 524 -18.65 15.44 18.14
CA PHE A 524 -20.04 15.18 18.46
C PHE A 524 -20.28 15.46 19.94
N PRO A 525 -20.94 16.59 20.29
CA PRO A 525 -21.27 16.92 21.66
C PRO A 525 -22.16 15.87 22.33
N ALA A 526 -21.93 15.62 23.61
CA ALA A 526 -22.76 14.73 24.43
C ALA A 526 -24.05 15.44 24.88
N ALA A 527 -24.90 15.78 23.90
CA ALA A 527 -26.13 16.55 24.11
C ALA A 527 -27.24 15.80 24.85
N GLY A 528 -27.09 14.48 25.01
CA GLY A 528 -28.15 13.63 25.52
C GLY A 528 -29.31 13.50 24.53
N TRP A 529 -30.51 13.29 25.07
CA TRP A 529 -31.73 13.13 24.29
C TRP A 529 -32.96 13.52 25.15
N ARG A 530 -34.13 13.62 24.51
CA ARG A 530 -35.41 13.97 25.13
C ARG A 530 -36.33 12.76 25.17
N ASP A 531 -36.88 12.49 26.35
CA ASP A 531 -37.71 11.33 26.62
C ASP A 531 -38.88 11.18 25.65
N SER A 532 -39.18 9.94 25.26
CA SER A 532 -40.24 9.63 24.31
C SER A 532 -41.65 9.92 24.87
N SER A 533 -41.86 9.84 26.18
CA SER A 533 -43.17 10.01 26.81
C SER A 533 -43.42 11.45 27.25
N THR A 534 -42.37 12.16 27.68
CA THR A 534 -42.50 13.44 28.39
C THR A 534 -41.63 14.56 27.82
N GLY A 535 -40.66 14.26 26.95
CA GLY A 535 -39.66 15.23 26.49
C GLY A 535 -38.64 15.65 27.56
N THR A 536 -38.62 15.00 28.73
CA THR A 536 -37.63 15.25 29.79
C THR A 536 -36.20 15.01 29.28
N GLN A 537 -35.23 15.83 29.69
CA GLN A 537 -33.84 15.67 29.27
C GLN A 537 -33.18 14.48 29.96
N TYR A 538 -32.47 13.65 29.18
CA TYR A 538 -31.66 12.54 29.68
C TYR A 538 -30.23 12.59 29.13
N GLN A 539 -29.29 12.04 29.90
CA GLN A 539 -27.91 11.70 29.48
C GLN A 539 -27.05 12.85 28.89
N ARG A 540 -27.40 14.12 29.13
CA ARG A 540 -26.48 15.22 28.79
C ARG A 540 -25.18 15.07 29.59
N GLY A 541 -24.06 15.21 28.89
CA GLY A 541 -22.71 14.98 29.43
C GLY A 541 -22.32 13.50 29.52
N LYS A 542 -23.17 12.56 29.07
CA LYS A 542 -22.93 11.11 29.13
C LYS A 542 -22.99 10.43 27.77
N GLY A 543 -23.83 10.95 26.87
CA GLY A 543 -23.86 10.50 25.48
C GLY A 543 -24.39 11.57 24.54
N GLY A 544 -24.00 11.49 23.27
CA GLY A 544 -24.58 12.26 22.18
C GLY A 544 -25.42 11.34 21.30
N ILE A 545 -26.70 11.64 21.15
CA ILE A 545 -27.64 10.80 20.42
C ILE A 545 -28.07 11.54 19.16
N TYR A 546 -27.78 10.93 18.01
CA TYR A 546 -27.98 11.50 16.69
C TYR A 546 -28.90 10.64 15.87
N TRP A 547 -29.92 11.22 15.27
CA TRP A 547 -30.76 10.48 14.34
C TRP A 547 -30.03 10.17 13.03
N THR A 548 -30.29 8.98 12.49
CA THR A 548 -30.03 8.66 11.09
C THR A 548 -31.35 8.70 10.30
N SER A 549 -31.25 8.70 8.97
CA SER A 549 -32.42 8.68 8.10
C SER A 549 -33.09 7.31 7.99
N LYS A 550 -32.61 6.30 8.74
CA LYS A 550 -33.07 4.92 8.64
C LYS A 550 -34.15 4.59 9.69
N ASP A 551 -35.12 3.79 9.26
CA ASP A 551 -36.06 3.08 10.12
C ASP A 551 -35.68 1.59 10.23
N ASN A 552 -35.95 1.00 11.38
CA ASN A 552 -35.92 -0.44 11.58
C ASN A 552 -37.19 -0.91 12.29
N SER A 553 -38.13 -1.48 11.53
CA SER A 553 -39.34 -2.12 12.06
C SER A 553 -40.17 -1.22 12.97
N GLY A 554 -40.32 0.06 12.61
CA GLY A 554 -41.12 1.03 13.36
C GLY A 554 -40.31 1.88 14.36
N TYR A 555 -39.02 1.60 14.54
CA TYR A 555 -38.10 2.39 15.35
C TYR A 555 -37.17 3.22 14.46
N GLY A 556 -36.87 4.45 14.89
CA GLY A 556 -35.83 5.26 14.26
C GLY A 556 -34.45 4.73 14.62
N VAL A 557 -33.49 4.79 13.72
CA VAL A 557 -32.09 4.40 13.98
C VAL A 557 -31.28 5.62 14.43
N GLN A 558 -30.44 5.43 15.45
CA GLN A 558 -29.59 6.44 16.05
C GLN A 558 -28.11 6.06 15.91
N PHE A 559 -27.28 7.05 15.59
CA PHE A 559 -25.86 7.05 15.88
C PHE A 559 -25.63 7.61 17.28
N ARG A 560 -24.95 6.85 18.14
CA ARG A 560 -24.75 7.22 19.55
C ARG A 560 -23.27 7.29 19.84
N VAL A 561 -22.87 8.33 20.57
CA VAL A 561 -21.51 8.48 21.08
C VAL A 561 -21.56 8.47 22.60
N PHE A 562 -20.79 7.60 23.23
CA PHE A 562 -20.60 7.52 24.68
C PHE A 562 -19.13 7.71 25.01
N GLN A 563 -18.76 7.66 26.29
CA GLN A 563 -17.36 7.81 26.70
C GLN A 563 -16.45 6.73 26.08
N THR A 564 -16.92 5.49 26.01
CA THR A 564 -16.10 4.34 25.60
C THR A 564 -16.33 3.92 24.15
N VAL A 565 -17.51 4.18 23.58
CA VAL A 565 -17.92 3.63 22.28
C VAL A 565 -18.71 4.64 21.44
N SER A 566 -18.60 4.53 20.12
CA SER A 566 -19.59 5.03 19.17
C SER A 566 -20.31 3.82 18.55
N ASP A 567 -21.64 3.81 18.56
CA ASP A 567 -22.41 2.69 18.03
C ASP A 567 -23.69 3.14 17.30
N ILE A 568 -24.44 2.16 16.82
CA ILE A 568 -25.72 2.33 16.14
C ILE A 568 -26.79 1.52 16.90
N ALA A 569 -27.95 2.11 17.16
CA ALA A 569 -29.08 1.40 17.77
C ALA A 569 -30.43 1.96 17.32
N SER A 570 -31.48 1.17 17.51
CA SER A 570 -32.86 1.59 17.26
C SER A 570 -33.50 2.19 18.52
N TYR A 571 -34.31 3.22 18.35
CA TYR A 571 -35.05 3.85 19.43
C TYR A 571 -36.39 4.42 18.98
N TYR A 572 -37.24 4.78 19.94
CA TYR A 572 -38.58 5.26 19.70
C TYR A 572 -38.60 6.57 18.89
N LYS A 573 -39.37 6.61 17.80
CA LYS A 573 -39.41 7.75 16.87
C LYS A 573 -39.86 9.07 17.51
N ASN A 574 -40.62 9.00 18.60
CA ASN A 574 -41.09 10.17 19.37
C ASN A 574 -40.08 10.66 20.43
N SER A 575 -38.88 10.09 20.55
CA SER A 575 -37.82 10.74 21.34
C SER A 575 -37.23 11.93 20.59
N GLY A 576 -36.72 12.93 21.31
CA GLY A 576 -35.97 14.02 20.70
C GLY A 576 -34.48 13.71 20.67
N SER A 577 -33.86 13.74 19.51
CA SER A 577 -32.41 13.54 19.37
C SER A 577 -31.80 14.58 18.42
N SER A 578 -30.49 14.79 18.53
CA SER A 578 -29.78 15.75 17.69
C SER A 578 -29.70 15.27 16.25
N ILE A 579 -29.43 16.19 15.32
CA ILE A 579 -29.16 15.89 13.92
C ILE A 579 -27.82 16.50 13.54
N ARG A 580 -27.01 15.73 12.82
CA ARG A 580 -25.77 16.16 12.18
C ARG A 580 -25.91 15.92 10.68
N CYS A 581 -26.07 16.97 9.89
CA CYS A 581 -26.33 16.81 8.46
C CYS A 581 -25.08 16.41 7.68
N ILE A 582 -25.29 15.83 6.50
CA ILE A 582 -24.28 15.51 5.49
C ILE A 582 -24.69 16.16 4.15
N GLN A 583 -23.73 16.59 3.35
CA GLN A 583 -23.96 17.15 2.02
C GLN A 583 -23.94 16.04 0.96
N ASP A 584 -24.85 16.10 -0.01
CA ASP A 584 -24.94 15.14 -1.13
C ASP A 584 -23.91 15.41 -2.25
N LYS A 585 -23.10 16.46 -2.12
CA LYS A 585 -22.14 16.92 -3.11
C LYS A 585 -20.77 17.23 -2.52
#